data_AF-A0A1V6IQQ9-F1
#
_entry.id   AF-A0A1V6IQQ9-F1
#
_cell.length_a   1.000
_cell.length_b   1.000
_cell.length_c   1.000
_cell.angle_alpha   90.00
_cell.angle_beta   90.00
_cell.angle_gamma   90.00
#
_symmetry.space_group_name_H-M   'P 1'
#
loop_
_entity.id
_entity.type
_entity.pdbx_description
1 polymer ?
#
loop_
_entity_poly.entity_id
_entity_poly.type
_entity_poly.pdbx_seq_one_letter_code
_entity_poly.pdbx_strand_id
1 'polypeptide(L)'
;MARIIEIDGKKFVDGNEIIAAWKSLTNWHWFATEISEIRLIEDETGGSVINGRPENDIIYYGLVLGPIEEWGYFSGRELEMHERVEKIF
;
A
#
# COMPACT_ATOMS: atom_id res chain seq x y z
N MET A 1 -13.17 -4.16 13.02
CA MET A 1 -12.79 -5.02 11.89
C MET A 1 -13.47 -4.49 10.67
N ALA A 2 -12.69 -3.82 9.84
CA ALA A 2 -13.11 -3.32 8.54
C ALA A 2 -13.64 -4.49 7.69
N ARG A 3 -14.72 -4.22 6.95
CA ARG A 3 -15.35 -5.22 6.08
C ARG A 3 -15.00 -4.92 4.64
N ILE A 4 -14.42 -5.90 3.95
CA ILE A 4 -14.24 -5.83 2.50
C ILE A 4 -15.54 -6.26 1.83
N ILE A 5 -16.01 -5.47 0.88
CA ILE A 5 -17.19 -5.76 0.04
C ILE A 5 -16.80 -5.69 -1.44
N GLU A 6 -17.49 -6.45 -2.28
CA GLU A 6 -17.30 -6.43 -3.73
C GLU A 6 -18.57 -5.90 -4.41
N ILE A 7 -18.39 -4.92 -5.29
CA ILE A 7 -19.46 -4.28 -6.08
C ILE A 7 -18.94 -4.17 -7.51
N ASP A 8 -19.65 -4.76 -8.48
CA ASP A 8 -19.32 -4.70 -9.91
C ASP A 8 -17.85 -5.08 -10.22
N GLY A 9 -17.31 -6.08 -9.51
CA GLY A 9 -15.94 -6.58 -9.66
C GLY A 9 -14.86 -5.72 -8.99
N LYS A 10 -15.24 -4.61 -8.33
CA LYS A 10 -14.35 -3.77 -7.53
C LYS A 10 -14.48 -4.09 -6.06
N LYS A 11 -13.37 -4.01 -5.33
CA LYS A 11 -13.34 -4.26 -3.88
C LYS A 11 -13.29 -2.94 -3.13
N PHE A 12 -13.98 -2.87 -2.00
CA PHE A 12 -14.08 -1.68 -1.17
C PHE A 12 -13.83 -2.02 0.30
N VAL A 13 -13.24 -1.09 1.04
CA VAL A 13 -13.09 -1.14 2.49
C VAL A 13 -13.53 0.18 3.10
N ASP A 14 -14.46 0.09 4.07
CA ASP A 14 -15.13 1.24 4.70
C ASP A 14 -15.65 2.28 3.70
N GLY A 15 -16.17 1.80 2.56
CA GLY A 15 -16.73 2.64 1.48
C GLY A 15 -15.71 3.17 0.47
N ASN A 16 -14.42 2.95 0.69
CA ASN A 16 -13.35 3.39 -0.22
C ASN A 16 -12.94 2.26 -1.16
N GLU A 17 -12.76 2.54 -2.45
CA GLU A 17 -12.29 1.55 -3.43
C GLU A 17 -10.85 1.14 -3.11
N ILE A 18 -10.56 -0.16 -3.12
CA ILE A 18 -9.21 -0.68 -2.96
C ILE A 18 -8.55 -0.65 -4.35
N ILE A 19 -7.56 0.24 -4.50
CA ILE A 19 -6.85 0.45 -5.77
C ILE A 19 -5.58 -0.39 -5.90
N ALA A 20 -5.06 -0.90 -4.79
CA ALA A 20 -3.97 -1.87 -4.74
C ALA A 20 -3.98 -2.60 -3.40
N ALA A 21 -3.51 -3.85 -3.38
CA ALA A 21 -3.41 -4.61 -2.14
C ALA A 21 -2.15 -5.47 -2.04
N TRP A 22 -1.63 -5.62 -0.81
CA TRP A 22 -0.50 -6.47 -0.49
C TRP A 22 -0.78 -7.35 0.71
N LYS A 23 -0.12 -8.49 0.78
CA LYS A 23 -0.16 -9.42 1.92
C LYS A 23 1.23 -9.91 2.27
N SER A 24 1.53 -10.00 3.56
CA SER A 24 2.75 -10.65 4.05
C SER A 24 2.53 -12.12 4.39
N LEU A 25 3.62 -12.89 4.43
CA LEU A 25 3.65 -14.25 4.98
C LEU A 25 3.25 -14.31 6.47
N THR A 26 3.32 -13.18 7.18
CA THR A 26 2.96 -13.03 8.59
C THR A 26 1.54 -12.48 8.80
N ASN A 27 0.65 -12.62 7.81
CA ASN A 27 -0.76 -12.20 7.85
C ASN A 27 -1.02 -10.69 7.99
N TRP A 28 -0.02 -9.85 7.81
CA TRP A 28 -0.26 -8.42 7.57
C TRP A 28 -0.86 -8.21 6.19
N HIS A 29 -1.80 -7.28 6.07
CA HIS A 29 -2.38 -6.85 4.80
C HIS A 29 -2.36 -5.32 4.70
N TRP A 30 -2.15 -4.82 3.48
CA TRP A 30 -2.23 -3.40 3.15
C TRP A 30 -3.24 -3.24 2.02
N PHE A 31 -4.25 -2.40 2.24
CA PHE A 31 -5.28 -2.07 1.26
C PHE A 31 -5.20 -0.58 0.95
N ALA A 32 -4.58 -0.24 -0.17
CA ALA A 32 -4.49 1.14 -0.62
C ALA A 32 -5.84 1.60 -1.17
N THR A 33 -6.28 2.77 -0.74
CA THR A 33 -7.53 3.39 -1.20
C THR A 33 -7.30 4.67 -1.98
N GLU A 34 -6.09 5.25 -1.86
CA GLU A 34 -5.72 6.51 -2.50
C GLU A 34 -4.21 6.54 -2.79
N ILE A 35 -3.82 7.16 -3.91
CA ILE A 35 -2.45 7.60 -4.15
C ILE A 35 -2.26 8.94 -3.45
N SER A 36 -1.50 8.95 -2.36
CA SER A 36 -1.23 10.18 -1.61
C SER A 36 -0.10 11.00 -2.22
N GLU A 37 0.92 10.33 -2.77
CA GLU A 37 2.11 10.99 -3.32
C GLU A 37 2.77 10.08 -4.36
N ILE A 38 3.34 10.67 -5.40
CA ILE A 38 4.23 9.99 -6.34
C ILE A 38 5.60 10.60 -6.12
N ARG A 39 6.57 9.78 -5.72
CA ARG A 39 7.95 10.21 -5.50
C ARG A 39 8.85 9.68 -6.59
N LEU A 40 9.50 10.58 -7.32
CA LEU A 40 10.42 10.23 -8.39
C LEU A 40 11.83 10.71 -8.06
N ILE A 41 12.83 9.88 -8.34
CA ILE A 41 14.25 10.19 -8.09
C ILE A 41 14.67 11.46 -8.86
N GLU A 42 14.11 11.66 -10.05
CA GLU A 42 14.52 12.72 -10.99
C GLU A 42 13.86 14.08 -10.74
N ASP A 43 12.85 14.16 -9.86
CA ASP A 43 12.13 15.40 -9.58
C ASP A 43 12.35 15.91 -8.14
N GLU A 44 11.65 16.98 -7.78
CA GLU A 44 11.80 17.67 -6.49
C GLU A 44 11.39 16.82 -5.27
N THR A 45 10.67 15.72 -5.47
CA THR A 45 10.27 14.80 -4.40
C THR A 45 11.41 13.87 -3.98
N GLY A 46 12.39 13.62 -4.88
CA GLY A 46 13.64 12.91 -4.59
C GLY A 46 13.52 11.39 -4.39
N GLY A 47 12.37 10.79 -4.71
CA GLY A 47 12.12 9.36 -4.47
C GLY A 47 12.02 9.00 -2.97
N SER A 48 11.89 7.71 -2.67
CA SER A 48 12.00 7.16 -1.31
C SER A 48 13.35 6.46 -1.13
N VAL A 49 13.92 6.53 0.08
CA VAL A 49 15.13 5.76 0.40
C VAL A 49 14.75 4.36 0.86
N ILE A 50 14.99 3.35 0.02
CA ILE A 50 14.65 1.95 0.28
C ILE A 50 15.92 1.12 0.16
N ASN A 51 16.21 0.29 1.18
CA ASN A 51 17.45 -0.49 1.27
C ASN A 51 18.73 0.34 1.05
N GLY A 52 18.71 1.60 1.51
CA GLY A 52 19.83 2.53 1.42
C GLY A 52 20.04 3.18 0.04
N ARG A 53 19.09 3.06 -0.88
CA ARG A 53 19.15 3.67 -2.22
C ARG A 53 17.87 4.45 -2.54
N PRO A 54 17.95 5.56 -3.31
CA PRO A 54 16.77 6.23 -3.84
C PRO A 54 16.04 5.32 -4.83
N GLU A 55 14.73 5.22 -4.69
CA GLU A 55 13.83 4.45 -5.55
C GLU A 55 12.60 5.31 -5.89
N ASN A 56 12.08 5.17 -7.11
CA ASN A 56 10.77 5.72 -7.44
C ASN A 56 9.71 4.99 -6.61
N ASP A 57 8.75 5.72 -6.06
CA ASP A 57 7.80 5.19 -5.10
C ASP A 57 6.42 5.84 -5.27
N ILE A 58 5.39 5.07 -4.93
CA ILE A 58 4.03 5.58 -4.78
C ILE A 58 3.68 5.41 -3.32
N ILE A 59 3.42 6.55 -2.66
CA ILE A 59 2.92 6.57 -1.30
C ILE A 59 1.42 6.44 -1.36
N TYR A 60 0.90 5.39 -0.73
CA TYR A 60 -0.52 5.14 -0.64
C TYR A 60 -1.04 5.57 0.72
N TYR A 61 -2.29 6.02 0.76
CA TYR A 61 -3.09 6.04 1.99
C TYR A 61 -4.06 4.86 1.95
N GLY A 62 -4.25 4.21 3.09
CA GLY A 62 -5.21 3.12 3.19
C GLY A 62 -5.17 2.39 4.52
N LEU A 63 -5.76 1.20 4.51
CA LEU A 63 -5.90 0.35 5.69
C LEU A 63 -4.77 -0.66 5.80
N VAL A 64 -4.17 -0.76 6.98
CA VAL A 64 -3.20 -1.78 7.36
C VAL A 64 -3.83 -2.71 8.40
N LEU A 65 -3.94 -3.98 8.06
CA LEU A 65 -4.40 -5.03 8.97
C LEU A 65 -3.21 -5.83 9.45
N GLY A 66 -2.76 -5.55 10.68
CA GLY A 66 -1.75 -6.32 11.40
C GLY A 66 -2.31 -6.85 12.74
N PRO A 67 -1.53 -6.78 13.83
CA PRO A 67 -2.03 -7.02 15.19
C PRO A 67 -3.14 -6.05 15.61
N ILE A 68 -3.09 -4.82 15.08
CA ILE A 68 -4.07 -3.76 15.27
C ILE A 68 -4.43 -3.23 13.86
N GLU A 69 -5.68 -2.85 13.69
CA GLU A 69 -6.19 -2.18 12.49
C GLU A 69 -5.78 -0.71 12.53
N GLU A 70 -5.11 -0.23 11.48
CA GLU A 70 -4.62 1.14 11.38
C GLU A 70 -4.91 1.73 9.99
N TRP A 71 -5.24 3.02 9.94
CA TRP A 71 -5.33 3.78 8.70
C TRP A 71 -4.14 4.73 8.63
N GLY A 72 -3.42 4.70 7.51
CA GLY A 72 -2.21 5.51 7.40
C GLY A 72 -1.54 5.42 6.03
N TYR A 73 -0.38 6.07 5.95
CA TYR A 73 0.44 6.11 4.76
C TYR A 73 1.46 4.98 4.74
N PHE A 74 1.68 4.39 3.57
CA PHE A 74 2.71 3.36 3.38
C PHE A 74 3.32 3.41 1.97
N SER A 75 4.57 2.98 1.87
CA SER A 75 5.32 2.90 0.62
C SER A 75 4.91 1.66 -0.18
N GLY A 76 4.41 1.85 -1.40
CA GLY A 76 4.15 0.73 -2.31
C GLY A 76 5.43 0.04 -2.74
N ARG A 77 6.49 0.82 -3.00
CA ARG A 77 7.78 0.27 -3.45
C ARG A 77 8.45 -0.57 -2.37
N GLU A 78 8.38 -0.15 -1.11
CA GLU A 78 8.94 -0.93 0.01
C GLU A 78 8.24 -2.28 0.13
N LEU A 79 6.91 -2.31 0.01
CA LEU A 79 6.13 -3.55 0.03
C LEU A 79 6.48 -4.46 -1.16
N GLU A 80 6.66 -3.91 -2.36
CA GLU A 80 7.02 -4.69 -3.56
C GLU A 80 8.46 -5.25 -3.51
N MET A 81 9.39 -4.57 -2.82
CA MET A 81 10.77 -5.03 -2.66
C MET A 81 10.95 -5.97 -1.46
N HIS A 82 9.97 -6.09 -0.58
CA HIS A 82 10.06 -6.92 0.61
C HIS A 82 9.79 -8.40 0.26
N GLU A 83 10.80 -9.26 0.42
CA GLU A 83 10.77 -10.69 -0.01
C GLU A 83 9.61 -11.54 0.56
N ARG A 84 8.99 -11.08 1.64
CA ARG A 84 7.87 -11.78 2.31
C ARG A 84 6.52 -11.10 2.11
N VAL A 85 6.43 -10.15 1.20
CA VAL A 85 5.20 -9.44 0.84
C VAL A 85 4.88 -9.69 -0.63
N GLU A 86 3.63 -10.00 -0.91
CA GLU A 86 3.10 -10.27 -2.24
C GLU A 86 2.02 -9.24 -2.58
N LYS A 87 2.07 -8.71 -3.80
CA LYS A 87 0.99 -7.87 -4.35
C LYS A 87 -0.15 -8.76 -4.84
N ILE A 88 -1.37 -8.46 -4.43
CA ILE A 88 -2.55 -9.27 -4.71
C ILE A 88 -3.22 -8.82 -6.02
N PHE A 89 -3.38 -7.51 -6.21
CA PHE A 89 -3.85 -6.85 -7.43
C PHE A 89 -3.51 -5.36 -7.40
#